data_AF-A0A3D8HDF3-F1
#
_entry.id   AF-A0A3D8HDF3-F1
#
_cell.length_a   1.000
_cell.length_b   1.000
_cell.length_c   1.000
_cell.angle_alpha   90.00
_cell.angle_beta   90.00
_cell.angle_gamma   90.00
#
_symmetry.space_group_name_H-M   'P 1'
#
loop_
_entity.id
_entity.type
_entity.pdbx_description
1 polymer ?
#
loop_
_entity_poly.entity_id
_entity_poly.type
_entity_poly.pdbx_seq_one_letter_code
_entity_poly.pdbx_strand_id
1 'polypeptide(L)'
;MVRIVSIIVAILLFCYIVFVSFFFRESRQKDLCRDLQVVVVDSLDKHFVSESDLVSLLKNADLNPIKKPMNEINTDRIENELLKNEMIARVEAYKTPSGMIKLEVEQKIPILRVISPRGNYYVDNLGSTMPVSRRYVAHVPVVSGYVEKELAVTDLYKFALFLQENDFWNNQIEQIYVHPDNEVELVPRVGNHRIVLGSLAGYEEKLDNLRLFYEKAIPKVGWEKYGIINLKYKDQIVCTKR
;
A
#
# COMPACT_ATOMS: atom_id res chain seq x y z
N MET A 1 66.07 20.83 -12.92
CA MET A 1 65.15 21.16 -14.04
C MET A 1 63.89 20.30 -14.02
N VAL A 2 64.00 18.97 -14.05
CA VAL A 2 62.85 18.03 -14.06
C VAL A 2 61.87 18.21 -12.89
N ARG A 3 62.36 18.48 -11.67
CA ARG A 3 61.53 18.73 -10.48
C ARG A 3 60.71 20.03 -10.54
N ILE A 4 61.24 21.09 -11.17
CA ILE A 4 60.54 22.37 -11.29
C ILE A 4 59.45 22.27 -12.36
N VAL A 5 59.75 21.60 -13.49
CA VAL A 5 58.78 21.35 -14.56
C VAL A 5 57.61 20.51 -14.06
N SER A 6 57.87 19.46 -13.26
CA SER A 6 56.82 18.62 -12.68
C SER A 6 55.92 19.38 -11.69
N ILE A 7 56.48 20.31 -10.90
CA ILE A 7 55.69 21.18 -10.01
C ILE A 7 54.80 22.13 -10.83
N ILE A 8 55.32 22.75 -11.90
CA ILE A 8 54.54 23.64 -12.77
C ILE A 8 53.39 22.89 -13.45
N VAL A 9 53.66 21.69 -13.96
CA VAL A 9 52.62 20.84 -14.57
C VAL A 9 51.55 20.46 -13.54
N ALA A 10 51.94 20.11 -12.31
CA ALA A 10 51.00 19.78 -11.25
C ALA A 10 50.11 20.97 -10.86
N ILE A 11 50.68 22.19 -10.80
CA ILE A 11 49.91 23.43 -10.52
C ILE A 11 48.93 23.71 -11.65
N LEU A 12 49.33 23.58 -12.92
CA LEU A 12 48.44 23.75 -14.07
C LEU A 12 47.29 22.75 -14.06
N LEU A 13 47.59 21.47 -13.76
CA LEU A 13 46.58 20.42 -13.65
C LEU A 13 45.60 20.69 -12.50
N PHE A 14 46.09 21.17 -11.36
CA PHE A 14 45.26 21.56 -10.22
C PHE A 14 44.37 22.76 -10.57
N CYS A 15 44.91 23.81 -11.20
CA CYS A 15 44.14 24.96 -11.67
C CYS A 15 43.07 24.55 -12.70
N TYR A 16 43.39 23.63 -13.61
CA TYR A 16 42.43 23.10 -14.57
C TYR A 16 41.29 22.34 -13.88
N ILE A 17 41.58 21.48 -12.91
CA ILE A 17 40.56 20.74 -12.14
C ILE A 17 39.65 21.71 -11.36
N VAL A 18 40.22 22.75 -10.74
CA VAL A 18 39.45 23.78 -10.03
C VAL A 18 38.57 24.56 -11.01
N PHE A 19 39.10 24.96 -12.17
CA PHE A 19 38.36 25.66 -13.21
C PHE A 19 37.18 24.84 -13.75
N VAL A 20 37.43 23.58 -14.11
CA VAL A 20 36.41 22.63 -14.55
C VAL A 20 35.34 22.46 -13.46
N SER A 21 35.74 22.26 -12.20
CA SER A 21 34.78 22.10 -11.10
C SER A 21 33.89 23.32 -10.91
N PHE A 22 34.43 24.53 -11.05
CA PHE A 22 33.67 25.78 -10.94
C PHE A 22 32.74 25.99 -12.15
N PHE A 23 33.26 25.82 -13.36
CA PHE A 23 32.50 26.00 -14.60
C PHE A 23 31.34 25.01 -14.73
N PHE A 24 31.57 23.73 -14.42
CA PHE A 24 30.53 22.70 -14.44
C PHE A 24 29.50 22.85 -13.31
N ARG A 25 29.82 23.56 -12.22
CA ARG A 25 28.88 23.88 -11.15
C ARG A 25 27.97 25.04 -11.55
N GLU A 26 28.52 26.07 -12.16
CA GLU A 26 27.75 27.24 -12.60
C GLU A 26 26.85 26.94 -13.81
N SER A 27 27.33 26.13 -14.77
CA SER A 27 26.52 25.75 -15.93
C SER A 27 25.29 24.91 -15.57
N ARG A 28 25.34 24.10 -14.50
CA ARG A 28 24.22 23.23 -14.08
C ARG A 28 23.15 23.93 -13.24
N GLN A 29 23.49 25.03 -12.57
CA GLN A 29 22.55 25.71 -11.66
C GLN A 29 21.57 26.65 -12.37
N LYS A 30 21.92 27.15 -13.56
CA LYS A 30 21.09 28.07 -14.35
C LYS A 30 20.21 27.36 -15.37
N ASP A 31 20.40 26.05 -15.56
CA ASP A 31 19.59 25.27 -16.48
C ASP A 31 18.16 25.14 -15.92
N LEU A 32 17.20 25.44 -16.80
CA LEU A 32 15.78 25.25 -16.51
C LEU A 32 15.47 23.75 -16.49
N CYS A 33 14.56 23.36 -15.60
CA CYS A 33 14.00 22.01 -15.62
C CYS A 33 13.25 21.78 -16.94
N ARG A 34 13.74 20.82 -17.71
CA ARG A 34 13.24 20.51 -19.05
C ARG A 34 11.97 19.68 -19.01
N ASP A 35 11.90 18.76 -18.04
CA ASP A 35 10.82 17.80 -17.94
C ASP A 35 10.63 17.26 -16.51
N LEU A 36 9.44 16.73 -16.25
CA LEU A 36 9.07 16.00 -15.03
C LEU A 36 8.72 14.57 -15.43
N GLN A 37 9.57 13.62 -15.05
CA GLN A 37 9.32 12.20 -15.27
C GLN A 37 8.66 11.61 -14.03
N VAL A 38 7.41 11.18 -14.14
CA VAL A 38 6.68 10.51 -13.06
C VAL A 38 6.67 9.00 -13.30
N VAL A 39 7.07 8.25 -12.29
CA VAL A 39 7.04 6.78 -12.30
C VAL A 39 6.22 6.33 -11.10
N VAL A 40 5.07 5.72 -11.37
CA VAL A 40 4.25 5.05 -10.35
C VAL A 40 4.64 3.57 -10.38
N VAL A 41 5.37 3.13 -9.36
CA VAL A 41 6.11 1.85 -9.34
C VAL A 41 5.18 0.65 -9.55
N ASP A 42 3.96 0.71 -9.01
CA ASP A 42 2.97 -0.36 -8.99
C ASP A 42 1.71 -0.06 -9.84
N SER A 43 1.87 0.79 -10.85
CA SER A 43 0.76 1.26 -11.71
C SER A 43 0.06 0.21 -12.56
N LEU A 44 0.67 -0.96 -12.77
CA LEU A 44 0.08 -2.05 -13.56
C LEU A 44 -0.99 -2.82 -12.79
N ASP A 45 -0.84 -2.93 -11.47
CA ASP A 45 -1.74 -3.72 -10.63
C ASP A 45 -2.72 -2.84 -9.84
N LYS A 46 -2.36 -1.57 -9.62
CA LYS A 46 -3.10 -0.63 -8.76
C LYS A 46 -3.29 0.70 -9.45
N HIS A 47 -4.48 1.26 -9.29
CA HIS A 47 -4.88 2.51 -9.93
C HIS A 47 -5.47 3.51 -8.93
N PHE A 48 -4.89 3.59 -7.72
CA PHE A 48 -5.31 4.57 -6.71
C PHE A 48 -4.87 5.99 -7.08
N VAL A 49 -3.68 6.13 -7.65
CA VAL A 49 -3.05 7.39 -8.05
C VAL A 49 -2.55 7.25 -9.48
N SER A 50 -2.84 8.25 -10.33
CA SER A 50 -2.28 8.35 -11.67
C SER A 50 -1.24 9.46 -11.76
N GLU A 51 -0.38 9.39 -12.76
CA GLU A 51 0.55 10.47 -13.12
C GLU A 51 -0.18 11.81 -13.28
N SER A 52 -1.35 11.81 -13.93
CA SER A 52 -2.14 13.03 -14.14
C SER A 52 -2.63 13.66 -12.84
N ASP A 53 -2.93 12.85 -11.81
CA ASP A 53 -3.33 13.35 -10.50
C ASP A 53 -2.13 13.99 -9.79
N LEU A 54 -0.96 13.34 -9.84
CA LEU A 54 0.28 13.85 -9.25
C LEU A 54 0.69 15.18 -9.88
N VAL A 55 0.65 15.28 -11.20
CA VAL A 55 0.93 16.53 -11.92
C VAL A 55 -0.08 17.62 -11.55
N SER A 56 -1.35 17.28 -11.38
CA SER A 56 -2.40 18.22 -10.98
C SER A 56 -2.22 18.70 -9.54
N LEU A 57 -1.84 17.82 -8.61
CA LEU A 57 -1.52 18.16 -7.23
C LEU A 57 -0.37 19.16 -7.17
N LEU A 58 0.72 18.90 -7.91
CA LEU A 58 1.87 19.81 -7.97
C LEU A 58 1.52 21.16 -8.59
N LYS A 59 0.68 21.19 -9.63
CA LYS A 59 0.20 22.45 -10.22
C LYS A 59 -0.62 23.27 -9.23
N ASN A 60 -1.55 22.64 -8.51
CA ASN A 60 -2.41 23.32 -7.54
C ASN A 60 -1.63 23.88 -6.35
N ALA A 61 -0.50 23.27 -5.99
CA ALA A 61 0.39 23.74 -4.94
C ALA A 61 1.48 24.73 -5.41
N ASP A 62 1.48 25.13 -6.69
CA ASP A 62 2.57 25.90 -7.34
C ASP A 62 3.97 25.26 -7.20
N LEU A 63 4.01 23.93 -7.18
CA LEU A 63 5.22 23.11 -7.10
C LEU A 63 5.60 22.45 -8.42
N ASN A 64 4.94 22.80 -9.53
CA ASN A 64 5.29 22.28 -10.85
C ASN A 64 6.74 22.70 -11.21
N PRO A 65 7.68 21.74 -11.38
CA PRO A 65 9.08 22.06 -11.60
C PRO A 65 9.40 22.50 -13.03
N ILE A 66 8.53 22.19 -14.00
CA ILE A 66 8.77 22.45 -15.43
C ILE A 66 9.00 23.96 -15.66
N LYS A 67 10.06 24.31 -16.40
CA LYS A 67 10.51 25.69 -16.67
C LYS A 67 10.96 26.50 -15.45
N LYS A 68 11.08 25.89 -14.26
CA LYS A 68 11.71 26.55 -13.10
C LYS A 68 13.23 26.29 -13.10
N PRO A 69 14.06 27.24 -12.62
CA PRO A 69 15.49 27.02 -12.42
C PRO A 69 15.77 25.81 -11.52
N MET A 70 16.73 24.96 -11.91
CA MET A 70 16.99 23.71 -11.19
C MET A 70 17.43 23.92 -9.73
N ASN A 71 18.06 25.06 -9.41
CA ASN A 71 18.44 25.45 -8.06
C ASN A 71 17.24 25.86 -7.16
N GLU A 72 16.17 26.41 -7.74
CA GLU A 72 14.97 26.87 -7.01
C GLU A 72 13.99 25.73 -6.70
N ILE A 73 14.07 24.62 -7.45
CA ILE A 73 13.21 23.45 -7.22
C ILE A 73 13.63 22.78 -5.91
N ASN A 74 12.71 22.78 -4.95
CA ASN A 74 12.84 22.07 -3.68
C ASN A 74 12.11 20.72 -3.77
N THR A 75 12.88 19.64 -3.85
CA THR A 75 12.39 18.26 -3.95
C THR A 75 11.68 17.83 -2.67
N ASP A 76 12.19 18.20 -1.50
CA ASP A 76 11.57 17.86 -0.20
C ASP A 76 10.17 18.48 -0.08
N ARG A 77 9.97 19.70 -0.59
CA ARG A 77 8.64 20.33 -0.64
C ARG A 77 7.69 19.58 -1.56
N ILE A 78 8.17 19.10 -2.70
CA ILE A 78 7.39 18.27 -3.64
C ILE A 78 6.96 16.96 -2.95
N GLU A 79 7.90 16.27 -2.30
CA GLU A 79 7.62 15.03 -1.57
C GLU A 79 6.59 15.25 -0.47
N ASN A 80 6.80 16.25 0.39
CA ASN A 80 5.89 16.56 1.49
C ASN A 80 4.49 16.96 1.02
N GLU A 81 4.37 17.66 -0.12
CA GLU A 81 3.06 18.00 -0.68
C GLU A 81 2.32 16.75 -1.18
N LEU A 82 3.03 15.87 -1.88
CA LEU A 82 2.44 14.64 -2.41
C LEU A 82 2.07 13.66 -1.29
N LEU A 83 2.88 13.54 -0.24
CA LEU A 83 2.61 12.70 0.92
C LEU A 83 1.36 13.11 1.73
N LYS A 84 0.79 14.30 1.50
CA LYS A 84 -0.53 14.66 2.05
C LYS A 84 -1.66 13.82 1.46
N ASN A 85 -1.46 13.23 0.28
CA ASN A 85 -2.41 12.30 -0.30
C ASN A 85 -2.32 10.96 0.44
N GLU A 86 -3.34 10.64 1.23
CA GLU A 86 -3.40 9.45 2.08
C GLU A 86 -3.33 8.11 1.33
N MET A 87 -3.41 8.10 -0.01
CA MET A 87 -3.24 6.90 -0.84
C MET A 87 -1.77 6.63 -1.24
N ILE A 88 -0.87 7.57 -0.96
CA ILE A 88 0.55 7.46 -1.27
C ILE A 88 1.29 6.92 -0.04
N ALA A 89 2.07 5.85 -0.24
CA ALA A 89 2.89 5.26 0.81
C ALA A 89 4.26 5.94 0.88
N ARG A 90 4.85 6.20 -0.28
CA ARG A 90 6.20 6.78 -0.39
C ARG A 90 6.33 7.63 -1.64
N VAL A 91 7.15 8.67 -1.54
CA VAL A 91 7.53 9.54 -2.66
C VAL A 91 9.03 9.76 -2.58
N GLU A 92 9.71 9.64 -3.71
CA GLU A 92 11.09 10.07 -3.89
C GLU A 92 11.18 11.03 -5.07
N ALA A 93 11.66 12.24 -4.84
CA ALA A 93 11.86 13.25 -5.86
C ALA A 93 13.35 13.61 -5.93
N TYR A 94 13.96 13.47 -7.11
CA TYR A 94 15.36 13.80 -7.29
C TYR A 94 15.66 14.43 -8.64
N LYS A 95 16.76 15.17 -8.68
CA LYS A 95 17.25 15.91 -9.85
C LYS A 95 18.14 14.99 -10.68
N THR A 96 17.86 14.86 -11.97
CA THR A 96 18.68 14.06 -12.88
C THR A 96 19.83 14.90 -13.47
N PRO A 97 20.97 14.28 -13.85
CA PRO A 97 22.03 14.99 -14.58
C PRO A 97 21.59 15.59 -15.92
N SER A 98 20.50 15.09 -16.51
CA SER A 98 19.90 15.58 -17.76
C SER A 98 19.04 16.83 -17.60
N GLY A 99 18.90 17.37 -16.38
CA GLY A 99 18.11 18.57 -16.13
C GLY A 99 16.60 18.30 -16.01
N MET A 100 16.21 17.11 -15.53
CA MET A 100 14.83 16.73 -15.28
C MET A 100 14.62 16.46 -13.79
N ILE A 101 13.37 16.53 -13.33
CA ILE A 101 12.98 15.97 -12.03
C ILE A 101 12.40 14.59 -12.28
N LYS A 102 12.93 13.59 -11.59
CA LYS A 102 12.34 12.26 -11.56
C LYS A 102 11.59 12.10 -10.24
N LEU A 103 10.36 11.64 -10.34
CA LEU A 103 9.44 11.44 -9.24
C LEU A 103 9.02 9.97 -9.22
N GLU A 104 9.44 9.24 -8.20
CA GLU A 104 9.04 7.85 -7.97
C GLU A 104 8.00 7.81 -6.86
N VAL A 105 6.84 7.22 -7.14
CA VAL A 105 5.70 7.18 -6.22
C VAL A 105 5.26 5.74 -6.01
N GLU A 106 5.18 5.35 -4.74
CA GLU A 106 4.62 4.07 -4.30
C GLU A 106 3.24 4.29 -3.67
N GLN A 107 2.26 3.51 -4.10
CA GLN A 107 0.89 3.57 -3.59
C GLN A 107 0.74 2.68 -2.36
N LYS A 108 -0.18 3.03 -1.45
CA LYS A 108 -0.54 2.16 -0.33
C LYS A 108 -1.19 0.86 -0.82
N ILE A 109 -0.96 -0.21 -0.06
CA ILE A 109 -1.47 -1.54 -0.37
C ILE A 109 -2.59 -1.87 0.61
N PRO A 110 -3.87 -1.84 0.19
CA PRO A 110 -4.96 -2.23 1.07
C PRO A 110 -4.91 -3.73 1.38
N ILE A 111 -5.24 -4.10 2.60
CA ILE A 111 -5.32 -5.49 3.09
C ILE A 111 -6.77 -5.86 3.44
N LEU A 112 -7.56 -4.91 3.91
CA LEU A 112 -9.00 -5.07 4.13
C LEU A 112 -9.74 -3.77 3.88
N ARG A 113 -11.04 -3.88 3.62
CA ARG A 113 -11.95 -2.72 3.50
C ARG A 113 -12.96 -2.73 4.62
N VAL A 114 -13.04 -1.64 5.38
CA VAL A 114 -14.10 -1.43 6.36
C VAL A 114 -15.28 -0.75 5.69
N ILE A 115 -16.47 -1.36 5.80
CA ILE A 115 -17.75 -0.77 5.42
C ILE A 115 -18.68 -0.86 6.63
N SER A 116 -18.81 0.24 7.37
CA SER A 116 -19.69 0.33 8.52
C SER A 116 -20.47 1.65 8.51
N PRO A 117 -21.53 1.78 9.34
CA PRO A 117 -22.20 3.08 9.53
C PRO A 117 -21.27 4.21 9.99
N ARG A 118 -20.09 3.86 10.54
CA ARG A 118 -19.09 4.82 11.04
C ARG A 118 -18.07 5.25 9.99
N GLY A 119 -18.00 4.56 8.86
CA GLY A 119 -17.05 4.91 7.81
C GLY A 119 -16.88 3.85 6.72
N ASN A 120 -16.31 4.30 5.61
CA ASN A 120 -15.93 3.46 4.48
C ASN A 120 -14.48 3.81 4.10
N TYR A 121 -13.55 2.91 4.41
CA TYR A 121 -12.12 3.12 4.23
C TYR A 121 -11.38 1.78 4.10
N TYR A 122 -10.15 1.81 3.61
CA TYR A 122 -9.27 0.65 3.62
C TYR A 122 -8.29 0.73 4.79
N VAL A 123 -7.80 -0.42 5.24
CA VAL A 123 -6.61 -0.53 6.09
C VAL A 123 -5.48 -1.10 5.23
N ASP A 124 -4.33 -0.47 5.27
CA ASP A 124 -3.17 -0.84 4.47
C ASP A 124 -2.28 -1.91 5.14
N ASN A 125 -1.23 -2.32 4.43
CA ASN A 125 -0.23 -3.31 4.86
C ASN A 125 0.72 -2.81 5.97
N LEU A 126 0.52 -1.59 6.48
CA LEU A 126 1.23 -1.04 7.62
C LEU A 126 0.29 -0.79 8.80
N GLY A 127 -0.98 -1.22 8.71
CA GLY A 127 -1.99 -1.00 9.74
C GLY A 127 -2.50 0.45 9.80
N SER A 128 -2.29 1.24 8.75
CA SER A 128 -2.78 2.62 8.66
C SER A 128 -4.05 2.68 7.81
N THR A 129 -4.89 3.70 8.03
CA THR A 129 -6.10 3.89 7.22
C THR A 129 -5.80 4.63 5.92
N MET A 130 -6.54 4.31 4.87
CA MET A 130 -6.53 5.05 3.61
C MET A 130 -7.96 5.21 3.07
N PRO A 131 -8.26 6.31 2.35
CA PRO A 131 -9.60 6.57 1.85
C PRO A 131 -9.95 5.64 0.68
N VAL A 132 -11.25 5.55 0.36
CA VAL A 132 -11.69 4.85 -0.84
C VAL A 132 -11.42 5.67 -2.09
N SER A 133 -10.93 5.02 -3.15
CA SER A 133 -10.80 5.64 -4.46
C SER A 133 -12.12 5.57 -5.23
N ARG A 134 -12.41 6.61 -6.01
CA ARG A 134 -13.54 6.62 -6.96
C ARG A 134 -13.22 5.89 -8.27
N ARG A 135 -11.94 5.63 -8.53
CA ARG A 135 -11.45 5.07 -9.80
C ARG A 135 -11.11 3.59 -9.71
N TYR A 136 -10.79 3.11 -8.51
CA TYR A 136 -10.30 1.76 -8.29
C TYR A 136 -10.88 1.17 -7.01
N VAL A 137 -11.24 -0.11 -7.08
CA VAL A 137 -11.71 -0.90 -5.95
C VAL A 137 -10.76 -2.09 -5.81
N ALA A 138 -10.04 -2.15 -4.69
CA ALA A 138 -9.18 -3.30 -4.41
C ALA A 138 -10.00 -4.54 -4.05
N HIS A 139 -9.53 -5.69 -4.55
CA HIS A 139 -10.04 -7.01 -4.19
C HIS A 139 -9.41 -7.47 -2.87
N VAL A 140 -10.04 -7.07 -1.77
CA VAL A 140 -9.64 -7.42 -0.40
C VAL A 140 -10.89 -7.79 0.41
N PRO A 141 -10.75 -8.59 1.49
CA PRO A 141 -11.87 -8.93 2.35
C PRO A 141 -12.59 -7.68 2.89
N VAL A 142 -13.92 -7.74 2.92
CA VAL A 142 -14.75 -6.65 3.44
C VAL A 142 -15.09 -6.92 4.91
N VAL A 143 -14.69 -6.01 5.78
CA VAL A 143 -15.11 -5.99 7.18
C VAL A 143 -16.35 -5.11 7.33
N SER A 144 -17.40 -5.64 7.96
CA SER A 144 -18.69 -4.96 8.13
C SER A 144 -19.27 -5.18 9.52
N GLY A 145 -20.34 -4.45 9.86
CA GLY A 145 -20.98 -4.53 11.18
C GLY A 145 -20.47 -3.46 12.15
N TYR A 146 -20.32 -3.83 13.43
CA TYR A 146 -19.88 -2.92 14.50
C TYR A 146 -18.35 -2.86 14.56
N VAL A 147 -17.75 -2.14 13.62
CA VAL A 147 -16.28 -2.04 13.50
C VAL A 147 -15.79 -0.74 14.12
N GLU A 148 -14.98 -0.86 15.17
CA GLU A 148 -14.22 0.26 15.73
C GLU A 148 -12.90 0.44 15.02
N LYS A 149 -12.43 1.70 14.91
CA LYS A 149 -11.19 2.00 14.19
C LYS A 149 -9.99 1.27 14.80
N GLU A 150 -9.93 1.17 16.12
CA GLU A 150 -8.87 0.46 16.83
C GLU A 150 -8.86 -1.04 16.46
N LEU A 151 -10.01 -1.72 16.58
CA LEU A 151 -10.17 -3.12 16.17
C LEU A 151 -9.76 -3.36 14.71
N ALA A 152 -10.09 -2.42 13.81
CA ALA A 152 -9.76 -2.50 12.39
C ALA A 152 -8.24 -2.50 12.12
N VAL A 153 -7.48 -1.65 12.82
CA VAL A 153 -6.04 -1.48 12.61
C VAL A 153 -5.18 -2.42 13.46
N THR A 154 -5.76 -3.07 14.47
CA THR A 154 -5.05 -4.03 15.33
C THR A 154 -5.38 -5.48 14.97
N ASP A 155 -6.50 -6.01 15.44
CA ASP A 155 -6.79 -7.45 15.41
C ASP A 155 -7.32 -7.89 14.04
N LEU A 156 -8.21 -7.11 13.43
CA LEU A 156 -8.71 -7.40 12.09
C LEU A 156 -7.62 -7.27 11.03
N TYR A 157 -6.73 -6.28 11.19
CA TYR A 157 -5.56 -6.13 10.34
C TYR A 157 -4.66 -7.36 10.40
N LYS A 158 -4.28 -7.83 11.59
CA LYS A 158 -3.48 -9.05 11.76
C LYS A 158 -4.16 -10.28 11.17
N PHE A 159 -5.47 -10.41 11.41
CA PHE A 159 -6.24 -11.52 10.84
C PHE A 159 -6.28 -11.47 9.31
N ALA A 160 -6.47 -10.29 8.72
CA ALA A 160 -6.48 -10.13 7.27
C ALA A 160 -5.10 -10.36 6.62
N LEU A 161 -4.00 -9.98 7.30
CA LEU A 161 -2.65 -10.36 6.88
C LEU A 161 -2.48 -11.88 6.85
N PHE A 162 -2.91 -12.58 7.92
CA PHE A 162 -2.91 -14.04 7.94
C PHE A 162 -3.71 -14.64 6.78
N LEU A 163 -4.89 -14.09 6.48
CA LEU A 163 -5.67 -14.53 5.33
C LEU A 163 -4.89 -14.34 4.03
N GLN A 164 -4.27 -13.17 3.82
CA GLN A 164 -3.52 -12.85 2.61
C GLN A 164 -2.31 -13.77 2.39
N GLU A 165 -1.61 -14.15 3.45
CA GLU A 165 -0.47 -15.08 3.41
C GLU A 165 -0.91 -16.54 3.14
N ASN A 166 -2.20 -16.83 3.26
CA ASN A 166 -2.77 -18.16 3.04
C ASN A 166 -3.65 -18.20 1.79
N ASP A 167 -3.12 -18.73 0.68
CA ASP A 167 -3.83 -18.80 -0.61
C ASP A 167 -5.24 -19.40 -0.51
N PHE A 168 -5.43 -20.43 0.32
CA PHE A 168 -6.73 -21.06 0.47
C PHE A 168 -7.73 -20.10 1.14
N TRP A 169 -7.36 -19.54 2.29
CA TRP A 169 -8.25 -18.66 3.03
C TRP A 169 -8.45 -17.30 2.38
N ASN A 170 -7.43 -16.74 1.72
CA ASN A 170 -7.53 -15.51 0.94
C ASN A 170 -8.59 -15.63 -0.16
N ASN A 171 -8.64 -16.78 -0.84
CA ASN A 171 -9.60 -17.04 -1.89
C ASN A 171 -10.98 -17.43 -1.35
N GLN A 172 -11.03 -17.99 -0.14
CA GLN A 172 -12.25 -18.52 0.45
C GLN A 172 -13.03 -17.50 1.27
N ILE A 173 -12.40 -16.51 1.93
CA ILE A 173 -13.10 -15.54 2.80
C ILE A 173 -13.36 -14.23 2.06
N GLU A 174 -14.63 -13.86 1.90
CA GLU A 174 -15.03 -12.63 1.20
C GLU A 174 -15.38 -11.51 2.19
N GLN A 175 -16.11 -11.84 3.25
CA GLN A 175 -16.59 -10.86 4.22
C GLN A 175 -16.34 -11.35 5.65
N ILE A 176 -15.96 -10.40 6.49
CA ILE A 176 -15.80 -10.53 7.93
C ILE A 176 -16.86 -9.63 8.56
N TYR A 177 -17.83 -10.22 9.25
CA TYR A 177 -18.89 -9.50 9.94
C TYR A 177 -18.58 -9.44 11.43
N VAL A 178 -18.55 -8.24 12.00
CA VAL A 178 -18.30 -7.99 13.42
C VAL A 178 -19.62 -7.66 14.10
N HIS A 179 -19.99 -8.48 15.08
CA HIS A 179 -21.17 -8.29 15.91
C HIS A 179 -20.90 -7.25 17.02
N PRO A 180 -21.96 -6.65 17.62
CA PRO A 180 -21.80 -5.66 18.69
C PRO A 180 -21.08 -6.15 19.95
N ASP A 181 -21.02 -7.47 20.17
CA ASP A 181 -20.29 -8.14 21.24
C ASP A 181 -18.84 -8.50 20.86
N ASN A 182 -18.35 -7.97 19.73
CA ASN A 182 -17.07 -8.27 19.10
C ASN A 182 -16.89 -9.73 18.66
N GLU A 183 -17.98 -10.50 18.56
CA GLU A 183 -17.92 -11.79 17.88
C GLU A 183 -17.79 -11.60 16.37
N VAL A 184 -16.95 -12.45 15.77
CA VAL A 184 -16.66 -12.43 14.35
C VAL A 184 -17.34 -13.60 13.66
N GLU A 185 -17.94 -13.29 12.53
CA GLU A 185 -18.46 -14.24 11.58
C GLU A 185 -17.79 -14.05 10.23
N LEU A 186 -17.46 -15.16 9.57
CA LEU A 186 -16.87 -15.16 8.24
C LEU A 186 -17.91 -15.64 7.23
N VAL A 187 -17.97 -14.94 6.09
CA VAL A 187 -18.79 -15.31 4.95
C VAL A 187 -17.85 -15.78 3.84
N PRO A 188 -17.94 -17.07 3.43
CA PRO A 188 -17.08 -17.60 2.41
C PRO A 188 -17.55 -17.28 0.99
N ARG A 189 -16.63 -17.35 0.02
CA ARG A 189 -16.89 -17.27 -1.42
C ARG A 189 -17.69 -18.47 -1.93
N VAL A 190 -17.38 -19.66 -1.40
CA VAL A 190 -17.99 -20.93 -1.83
C VAL A 190 -18.89 -21.48 -0.73
N GLY A 191 -20.09 -21.92 -1.15
CA GLY A 191 -21.15 -22.34 -0.25
C GLY A 191 -22.03 -21.16 0.17
N ASN A 192 -23.08 -21.46 0.91
CA ASN A 192 -24.02 -20.46 1.41
C ASN A 192 -24.31 -20.69 2.89
N HIS A 193 -23.22 -20.83 3.63
CA HIS A 193 -23.18 -21.00 5.08
C HIS A 193 -22.39 -19.85 5.71
N ARG A 194 -22.74 -19.54 6.96
CA ARG A 194 -22.03 -18.56 7.78
C ARG A 194 -21.08 -19.30 8.72
N ILE A 195 -19.86 -18.80 8.88
CA ILE A 195 -18.86 -19.40 9.76
C ILE A 195 -18.76 -18.54 11.02
N VAL A 196 -19.28 -19.03 12.13
CA VAL A 196 -19.20 -18.32 13.42
C VAL A 196 -17.83 -18.63 14.03
N LEU A 197 -16.90 -17.69 13.94
CA LEU A 197 -15.56 -17.80 14.51
C LEU A 197 -15.55 -17.49 16.01
N GLY A 198 -16.46 -16.61 16.45
CA GLY A 198 -16.47 -16.03 17.79
C GLY A 198 -15.37 -15.00 17.93
N SER A 199 -14.61 -15.06 19.02
CA SER A 199 -13.42 -14.22 19.18
C SER A 199 -12.33 -14.58 18.14
N LEU A 200 -11.55 -13.58 17.72
CA LEU A 200 -10.36 -13.75 16.86
C LEU A 200 -9.24 -14.55 17.54
N ALA A 201 -9.29 -14.80 18.85
CA ALA A 201 -8.29 -15.62 19.52
C ALA A 201 -8.25 -17.04 18.92
N GLY A 202 -7.04 -17.51 18.61
CA GLY A 202 -6.81 -18.85 18.05
C GLY A 202 -7.41 -19.07 16.66
N TYR A 203 -7.55 -18.02 15.85
CA TYR A 203 -8.12 -18.14 14.50
C TYR A 203 -7.38 -19.16 13.62
N GLU A 204 -6.07 -19.35 13.80
CA GLU A 204 -5.26 -20.28 13.03
C GLU A 204 -5.75 -21.73 13.22
N GLU A 205 -5.77 -22.18 14.47
CA GLU A 205 -6.24 -23.53 14.84
C GLU A 205 -7.71 -23.76 14.44
N LYS A 206 -8.56 -22.74 14.63
CA LYS A 206 -9.98 -22.81 14.22
C LYS A 206 -10.12 -23.00 12.71
N LEU A 207 -9.34 -22.25 11.93
CA LEU A 207 -9.37 -22.34 10.48
C LEU A 207 -8.75 -23.65 10.00
N ASP A 208 -7.68 -24.14 10.61
CA ASP A 208 -7.14 -25.48 10.26
C ASP A 208 -8.17 -26.59 10.49
N ASN A 209 -8.90 -26.54 11.60
CA ASN A 209 -10.00 -27.46 11.87
C ASN A 209 -11.12 -27.33 10.83
N LEU A 210 -11.47 -26.10 10.44
CA LEU A 210 -12.46 -25.86 9.38
C LEU A 210 -11.99 -26.41 8.03
N ARG A 211 -10.70 -26.27 7.69
CA ARG A 211 -10.12 -26.84 6.47
C ARG A 211 -10.26 -28.35 6.46
N LEU A 212 -9.91 -29.03 7.56
CA LEU A 212 -10.09 -30.47 7.69
C LEU A 212 -11.56 -30.89 7.52
N PHE A 213 -12.50 -30.09 8.02
CA PHE A 213 -13.92 -30.31 7.81
C PHE A 213 -14.33 -30.16 6.34
N TYR A 214 -13.82 -29.13 5.65
CA TYR A 214 -14.04 -28.96 4.21
C TYR A 214 -13.45 -30.10 3.38
N GLU A 215 -12.29 -30.63 3.75
CA GLU A 215 -11.65 -31.72 3.02
C GLU A 215 -12.35 -33.07 3.27
N LYS A 216 -12.83 -33.33 4.49
CA LYS A 216 -13.32 -34.67 4.88
C LYS A 216 -14.84 -34.80 4.89
N ALA A 217 -15.57 -33.75 5.26
CA ALA A 217 -17.02 -33.80 5.47
C ALA A 217 -17.79 -33.27 4.26
N ILE A 218 -17.43 -32.09 3.75
CA ILE A 218 -18.16 -31.43 2.65
C ILE A 218 -18.27 -32.32 1.38
N PRO A 219 -17.24 -33.05 0.92
CA PRO A 219 -17.38 -33.91 -0.27
C PRO A 219 -18.41 -35.03 -0.11
N LYS A 220 -18.71 -35.43 1.14
CA LYS A 220 -19.68 -36.49 1.44
C LYS A 220 -21.10 -35.95 1.57
N VAL A 221 -21.24 -34.70 2.01
CA VAL A 221 -22.53 -34.15 2.44
C VAL A 221 -23.04 -32.98 1.59
N GLY A 222 -22.18 -32.39 0.77
CA GLY A 222 -22.45 -31.21 -0.06
C GLY A 222 -22.35 -29.88 0.68
N TRP A 223 -22.11 -28.81 -0.07
CA TRP A 223 -22.00 -27.44 0.43
C TRP A 223 -23.32 -26.87 0.97
N GLU A 224 -24.46 -27.34 0.48
CA GLU A 224 -25.79 -26.79 0.82
C GLU A 224 -26.41 -27.37 2.10
N LYS A 225 -25.74 -28.32 2.76
CA LYS A 225 -26.32 -29.02 3.91
C LYS A 225 -26.45 -28.16 5.17
N TYR A 226 -25.52 -27.26 5.39
CA TYR A 226 -25.43 -26.48 6.63
C TYR A 226 -25.64 -25.00 6.34
N GLY A 227 -26.40 -24.33 7.21
CA GLY A 227 -26.53 -22.87 7.18
C GLY A 227 -25.50 -22.16 8.05
N ILE A 228 -25.07 -22.81 9.14
CA ILE A 228 -24.11 -22.26 10.10
C ILE A 228 -23.06 -23.32 10.43
N ILE A 229 -21.79 -22.93 10.44
CA ILE A 229 -20.66 -23.70 10.94
C ILE A 229 -20.05 -22.92 12.09
N ASN A 230 -20.13 -23.45 13.31
CA ASN A 230 -19.67 -22.77 14.51
C ASN A 230 -18.34 -23.36 15.00
N LEU A 231 -17.33 -22.48 15.12
CA LEU A 231 -15.95 -22.78 15.52
C LEU A 231 -15.61 -22.22 16.92
N LYS A 232 -16.61 -21.78 17.70
CA LYS A 232 -16.39 -21.21 19.05
C LYS A 232 -15.89 -22.25 20.04
N TYR A 233 -16.23 -23.52 19.83
CA TYR A 233 -15.92 -24.60 20.74
C TYR A 233 -14.56 -25.20 20.40
N LYS A 234 -13.71 -25.34 21.42
CA LYS A 234 -12.41 -25.98 21.25
C LYS A 234 -12.60 -27.44 20.82
N ASP A 235 -11.81 -27.86 19.84
CA ASP A 235 -11.77 -29.23 19.31
C ASP A 235 -13.10 -29.74 18.72
N GLN A 236 -14.07 -28.86 18.48
CA GLN A 236 -15.41 -29.24 18.02
C GLN A 236 -15.95 -28.25 17.00
N ILE A 237 -16.54 -28.79 15.93
CA ILE A 237 -17.26 -28.02 14.92
C ILE A 237 -18.74 -28.37 15.04
N VAL A 238 -19.55 -27.37 15.38
CA VAL A 238 -21.00 -27.53 15.53
C VAL A 238 -21.68 -26.95 14.31
N CYS A 239 -22.39 -27.80 13.55
CA CYS A 239 -23.08 -27.36 12.35
C CYS A 239 -24.60 -27.31 12.58
N THR A 240 -25.23 -26.22 12.16
CA THR A 240 -26.69 -26.11 12.10
C THR A 240 -27.15 -26.38 10.67
N LYS A 241 -28.05 -27.35 10.50
CA LYS A 241 -28.66 -27.63 9.20
C LYS A 241 -29.51 -26.45 8.75
N ARG A 242 -29.68 -26.33 7.44
CA ARG A 242 -30.75 -25.53 6.87
C ARG A 242 -32.11 -26.14 7.15
#